data_AF-A0A6B1GSE5-F1
#
_entry.id   AF-A0A6B1GSE5-F1
#
_cell.length_a   1.000
_cell.length_b   1.000
_cell.length_c   1.000
_cell.angle_alpha   90.00
_cell.angle_beta   90.00
_cell.angle_gamma   90.00
#
_symmetry.space_group_name_H-M   'P 1'
#
loop_
_entity.id
_entity.type
_entity.pdbx_description
1 polymer ?
#
loop_
_entity_poly.entity_id
_entity_poly.type
_entity_poly.pdbx_seq_one_letter_code
_entity_poly.pdbx_strand_id
1 'polypeptide(L)' 'MGAPPRKAFLLRLDFGVFEELQRLAAAELRSVNGQIEYLLREALRQRGRTATAAAFEKDGRDAP' A
#
# COMPACT_ATOMS: atom_id res chain seq x y z
N MET A 1 22.22 -1.86 2.61
CA MET A 1 21.26 -1.22 1.67
C MET A 1 20.00 -0.93 2.47
N GLY A 2 19.66 0.34 2.70
CA GLY A 2 18.53 0.71 3.56
C GLY A 2 17.20 0.26 2.97
N ALA A 3 16.20 0.00 3.82
CA ALA A 3 14.84 -0.26 3.35
C ALA A 3 14.33 0.95 2.54
N PRO A 4 13.58 0.72 1.44
CA PRO A 4 13.00 1.82 0.67
C PRO A 4 12.11 2.70 1.56
N PRO A 5 12.09 4.02 1.32
CA PRO A 5 11.28 4.94 2.12
C PRO A 5 9.80 4.57 2.01
N ARG A 6 9.08 4.60 3.14
CA ARG A 6 7.63 4.37 3.21
C ARG A 6 6.93 5.66 3.63
N LYS A 7 5.88 6.04 2.90
CA LYS A 7 5.03 7.18 3.25
C LYS A 7 3.87 6.70 4.12
N ALA A 8 3.81 7.19 5.37
CA ALA A 8 2.65 6.97 6.23
C ALA A 8 1.52 7.93 5.83
N PHE A 9 0.30 7.42 5.69
CA PHE A 9 -0.88 8.22 5.38
C PHE A 9 -2.09 7.71 6.17
N LEU A 10 -2.99 8.61 6.53
CA LEU A 10 -4.25 8.26 7.18
C LEU A 10 -5.24 7.77 6.11
N LEU A 11 -5.72 6.54 6.28
CA LEU A 11 -6.70 5.92 5.39
C LEU A 11 -8.02 5.73 6.14
N ARG A 12 -9.10 6.28 5.59
CA ARG A 12 -10.46 6.01 6.06
C ARG A 12 -11.04 4.85 5.25
N LEU A 13 -11.52 3.82 5.94
CA LEU A 13 -12.16 2.66 5.34
C LEU A 13 -13.50 2.43 6.03
N ASP A 14 -14.44 1.84 5.28
CA ASP A 14 -15.59 1.21 5.89
C ASP A 14 -15.16 0.05 6.80
N PHE A 15 -15.89 -0.16 7.90
CA PHE A 15 -15.55 -1.19 8.88
C PHE A 15 -15.61 -2.60 8.28
N GLY A 16 -16.62 -2.91 7.47
CA GLY A 16 -16.77 -4.22 6.83
C GLY A 16 -15.62 -4.51 5.86
N VAL A 17 -15.17 -3.49 5.13
CA VAL A 17 -13.98 -3.61 4.25
C VAL A 17 -12.73 -3.93 5.05
N PHE A 18 -12.52 -3.25 6.19
CA PHE A 18 -11.36 -3.50 7.04
C PHE A 18 -11.37 -4.92 7.62
N GLU A 19 -12.53 -5.42 8.04
CA GLU A 19 -12.71 -6.79 8.53
C GLU A 19 -12.34 -7.86 7.48
N GLU A 20 -12.77 -7.68 6.23
CA GLU A 20 -12.39 -8.60 5.15
C GLU A 20 -10.89 -8.53 4.83
N LEU A 21 -10.30 -7.32 4.85
CA LEU A 21 -8.86 -7.15 4.68
C LEU A 21 -8.06 -7.87 5.77
N GLN A 22 -8.52 -7.82 7.03
CA GLN A 22 -7.89 -8.55 8.13
C GLN A 22 -7.97 -10.06 7.94
N ARG A 23 -9.13 -10.60 7.56
CA ARG A 23 -9.30 -12.03 7.26
C ARG A 23 -8.39 -12.49 6.13
N LEU A 24 -8.35 -11.73 5.03
CA LEU A 24 -7.51 -12.06 3.88
C LEU A 24 -6.02 -12.01 4.24
N ALA A 25 -5.59 -10.98 4.98
CA ALA A 25 -4.21 -10.86 5.45
C ALA A 25 -3.81 -12.05 6.35
N ALA A 26 -4.70 -12.48 7.25
CA ALA A 26 -4.48 -13.64 8.10
C ALA A 26 -4.34 -14.94 7.28
N ALA A 27 -5.20 -15.14 6.27
CA ALA A 27 -5.14 -16.29 5.38
C ALA A 27 -3.84 -16.35 4.56
N GLU A 28 -3.29 -15.20 4.17
CA GLU A 28 -2.03 -15.10 3.43
C GLU A 28 -0.77 -14.98 4.32
N LEU A 29 -0.90 -15.09 5.64
CA LEU A 29 0.19 -14.89 6.61
C LEU A 29 0.91 -13.56 6.45
N ARG A 30 0.14 -12.49 6.20
CA ARG A 30 0.62 -11.14 5.97
C ARG A 30 0.11 -10.18 7.03
N SER A 31 0.85 -9.10 7.29
CA SER A 31 0.29 -7.97 8.01
C SER A 31 -0.80 -7.28 7.17
N VAL A 32 -1.77 -6.67 7.86
CA VAL A 32 -2.86 -5.92 7.20
C VAL A 32 -2.31 -4.81 6.30
N ASN A 33 -1.30 -4.07 6.75
CA ASN A 33 -0.65 -3.03 5.94
C ASN A 33 0.02 -3.63 4.69
N GLY A 34 0.68 -4.77 4.82
CA GLY A 34 1.25 -5.48 3.68
C GLY A 34 0.18 -5.93 2.69
N GLN A 35 -1.00 -6.33 3.18
CA GLN A 35 -2.09 -6.79 2.32
C GLN A 35 -2.71 -5.63 1.56
N ILE A 36 -2.91 -4.50 2.23
CA ILE A 36 -3.34 -3.25 1.61
C ILE A 36 -2.35 -2.85 0.51
N GLU A 37 -1.05 -2.86 0.78
CA GLU A 37 -0.04 -2.50 -0.23
C GLU A 37 -0.06 -3.46 -1.42
N TYR A 38 -0.18 -4.77 -1.18
CA TYR A 38 -0.27 -5.78 -2.24
C TYR A 38 -1.48 -5.54 -3.14
N LEU A 39 -2.67 -5.40 -2.56
CA LEU A 39 -3.91 -5.17 -3.30
C LEU A 39 -3.88 -3.85 -4.08
N LEU A 40 -3.32 -2.78 -3.51
CA LEU A 40 -3.17 -1.50 -4.22
C LEU A 40 -2.22 -1.63 -5.41
N ARG A 41 -1.11 -2.34 -5.27
CA ARG A 41 -0.16 -2.59 -6.37
C ARG A 41 -0.80 -3.41 -7.49
N GLU A 42 -1.55 -4.45 -7.14
CA GLU A 42 -2.29 -5.26 -8.12
C GLU A 42 -3.37 -4.42 -8.83
N ALA A 43 -4.13 -3.62 -8.09
CA ALA A 43 -5.14 -2.72 -8.64
C ALA A 43 -4.54 -1.68 -9.60
N LEU A 44 -3.36 -1.14 -9.31
CA LEU A 44 -2.62 -0.24 -10.21
C LEU A 44 -2.16 -0.98 -11.47
N ARG A 45 -1.57 -2.17 -11.32
CA ARG A 45 -1.12 -2.99 -12.46
C ARG A 45 -2.25 -3.31 -13.42
N GLN A 46 -3.42 -3.69 -12.91
CA GLN A 46 -4.62 -3.96 -13.72
C GLN A 46 -5.08 -2.74 -14.53
N ARG A 47 -4.73 -1.52 -14.09
CA ARG A 47 -5.00 -0.26 -14.79
C ARG A 47 -3.83 0.20 -15.66
N GLY A 48 -2.85 -0.66 -15.91
CA GLY A 48 -1.64 -0.33 -16.67
C GLY A 48 -0.70 0.66 -15.96
N ARG A 49 -0.80 0.79 -14.63
CA ARG A 49 0.06 1.65 -13.83
C ARG A 49 1.05 0.79 -13.04
N THR A 50 2.34 1.12 -13.13
CA THR A 50 3.40 0.44 -12.37
C THR A 50 3.96 1.40 -11.34
N ALA A 51 3.83 1.07 -10.05
CA ALA A 51 4.50 1.79 -8.97
C ALA A 51 5.98 1.40 -8.94
N THR A 52 6.82 2.12 -9.69
CA THR A 52 8.28 1.94 -9.68
C THR A 52 8.89 2.66 -8.48
N ALA A 53 10.02 2.15 -7.97
CA ALA A 53 10.73 2.76 -6.85
C ALA A 53 11.12 4.24 -7.12
N ALA A 54 11.32 4.61 -8.39
CA ALA A 54 11.65 5.97 -8.81
C ALA A 54 10.49 6.99 -8.63
N ALA A 55 9.24 6.53 -8.51
CA ALA A 55 8.10 7.43 -8.28
C ALA A 55 8.13 8.05 -6.87
N PHE A 56 8.75 7.38 -5.90
CA PHE A 56 8.87 7.87 -4.51
C PHE A 56 9.87 9.03 -4.37
N GLU A 57 10.84 9.14 -5.27
CA GLU A 57 11.87 10.18 -5.21
C GLU A 57 11.32 11.57 -5.62
N LYS A 58 10.23 11.61 -6.40
CA LYS A 58 9.62 12.88 -6.84
C LYS A 58 8.68 13.51 -5.80
N ASP A 59 8.12 12.73 -4.88
CA ASP A 59 7.10 13.18 -3.91
C ASP A 59 7.71 13.70 -2.59
N GLY A 60 9.03 13.55 -2.39
CA GLY A 60 9.76 14.10 -1.24
C GLY A 60 10.14 15.58 -1.37
N ARG A 61 9.70 16.28 -2.42
CA ARG A 61 10.01 17.69 -2.67
C ARG A 61 8.93 18.69 -2.22
N ASP A 62 7.81 18.22 -1.68
CA ASP A 62 6.77 19.10 -1.17
C ASP A 62 6.30 18.65 0.22
N ALA A 63 6.82 19.35 1.22
CA ALA A 63 6.10 19.93 2.38
C ALA A 63 6.98 19.93 3.65
N PRO A 64 6.76 20.91 4.55
CA PRO A 64 7.77 21.67 5.30
C PRO A 64 8.39 20.98 6.51
#